data_AF-A0A1S4GYC8-F1
#
_entry.id   AF-A0A1S4GYC8-F1
#
_cell.length_a   1.000
_cell.length_b   1.000
_cell.length_c   1.000
_cell.angle_alpha   90.00
_cell.angle_beta   90.00
_cell.angle_gamma   90.00
#
_symmetry.space_group_name_H-M   'P 1'
#
loop_
_entity.id
_entity.type
_entity.pdbx_description
1 polymer ?
#
loop_
_entity_poly.entity_id
_entity_poly.type
_entity_poly.pdbx_seq_one_letter_code
_entity_poly.pdbx_strand_id
1 'polypeptide(L)'
;MWIHLLVITLLAAVYWVRQRFAYWEKRGVPYVPPTFPQGNLAGVGKKRHMSEILQSCYKQLKSSGRPYGGIHFFINPVALLIDPDLIKTVLVKDFPYFHDRNLYHNDRDDPLSRHLVAMEGSKWKNLRAKLTPTVHSGKMK
;
A
#
# COMPACT_ATOMS: atom_id res chain seq x y z
N MET A 1 -15.46 -25.63 -27.25
CA MET A 1 -14.58 -25.91 -26.09
C MET A 1 -13.80 -24.68 -25.61
N TRP A 2 -12.94 -24.08 -26.44
CA TRP A 2 -12.13 -22.90 -26.07
C TRP A 2 -12.93 -21.65 -25.67
N ILE A 3 -14.05 -21.37 -26.33
CA ILE A 3 -14.91 -20.22 -26.00
C ILE A 3 -15.48 -20.35 -24.59
N HIS A 4 -15.95 -21.53 -24.19
CA HIS A 4 -16.47 -21.75 -22.83
C HIS A 4 -15.37 -21.58 -21.77
N LEU A 5 -14.14 -22.06 -22.04
CA LEU A 5 -13.00 -21.86 -21.14
C LEU A 5 -12.66 -20.38 -20.98
N LEU A 6 -12.67 -19.61 -22.08
CA LEU A 6 -12.45 -18.16 -22.03
C LEU A 6 -13.54 -17.44 -21.25
N VAL A 7 -14.81 -17.79 -21.47
CA VAL A 7 -15.94 -17.21 -20.73
C VAL A 7 -15.86 -17.53 -19.25
N ILE A 8 -15.58 -18.78 -18.88
CA ILE A 8 -15.42 -19.19 -17.47
C ILE A 8 -14.26 -18.43 -16.82
N THR A 9 -13.13 -18.31 -17.51
CA THR A 9 -11.96 -17.57 -17.02
C THR A 9 -12.28 -16.10 -16.81
N LEU A 10 -12.99 -15.47 -17.76
CA LEU A 10 -13.39 -14.07 -17.66
C LEU A 10 -14.37 -13.85 -16.49
N LEU A 11 -15.37 -14.72 -16.33
CA LEU A 11 -16.33 -14.64 -15.23
C LEU A 11 -15.63 -14.83 -13.88
N ALA A 12 -14.71 -15.79 -13.78
CA ALA A 12 -13.92 -16.01 -12.57
C ALA A 12 -13.06 -14.78 -12.24
N ALA A 13 -12.42 -14.17 -13.24
CA ALA A 13 -11.63 -12.95 -13.06
C ALA A 13 -12.50 -11.76 -12.60
N VAL A 14 -13.66 -11.55 -13.23
CA VAL A 14 -14.61 -10.49 -12.82
C VAL A 14 -15.12 -10.73 -11.41
N TYR A 15 -15.49 -11.97 -11.07
CA TYR A 15 -15.90 -12.33 -9.72
C TYR A 15 -14.77 -12.05 -8.71
N TRP A 16 -13.55 -12.47 -9.01
CA TRP A 16 -12.39 -12.24 -8.16
C TRP A 16 -12.12 -10.75 -7.94
N VAL A 17 -12.16 -9.91 -8.98
CA VAL A 17 -12.02 -8.45 -8.85
C VAL A 17 -13.13 -7.85 -7.98
N ARG A 18 -14.39 -8.27 -8.17
CA ARG A 18 -15.51 -7.83 -7.32
C ARG A 18 -15.29 -8.21 -5.86
N GLN A 19 -14.79 -9.41 -5.59
CA GLN A 19 -14.46 -9.85 -4.23
C GLN A 19 -13.35 -8.98 -3.60
N ARG A 20 -12.35 -8.58 -4.38
CA ARG A 20 -11.27 -7.67 -3.93
C ARG A 20 -11.79 -6.27 -3.62
N PHE A 21 -12.68 -5.72 -4.44
CA PHE A 21 -13.29 -4.40 -4.19
C PHE A 21 -14.26 -4.39 -3.01
N ALA A 22 -14.96 -5.50 -2.76
CA ALA A 22 -15.83 -5.66 -1.59
C ALA A 22 -15.06 -5.88 -0.27
N TYR A 23 -13.72 -5.88 -0.27
CA TYR A 23 -12.90 -6.22 0.91
C TYR A 23 -13.23 -5.38 2.15
N TRP A 24 -13.36 -4.06 2.00
CA TRP A 24 -13.62 -3.12 3.09
C TRP A 24 -15.09 -3.09 3.49
N GLU A 25 -15.99 -3.13 2.50
CA GLU A 25 -17.43 -3.21 2.70
C GLU A 25 -17.81 -4.41 3.58
N LYS A 26 -17.29 -5.60 3.23
CA LYS A 26 -17.51 -6.84 4.01
C LYS A 26 -17.00 -6.79 5.45
N ARG A 27 -16.11 -5.86 5.76
CA ARG A 27 -15.52 -5.66 7.10
C ARG A 27 -16.17 -4.51 7.86
N GLY A 28 -17.15 -3.83 7.28
CA GLY A 28 -17.79 -2.67 7.89
C GLY A 28 -16.82 -1.49 8.13
N VAL A 29 -15.73 -1.41 7.36
CA VAL A 29 -14.74 -0.34 7.46
C VAL A 29 -15.11 0.76 6.45
N PRO A 30 -15.17 2.05 6.84
CA PRO A 30 -15.39 3.12 5.87
C PRO A 30 -14.31 3.11 4.80
N TYR A 31 -14.71 3.23 3.54
CA TYR A 31 -13.78 3.18 2.42
C TYR A 31 -14.19 4.15 1.32
N VAL A 32 -13.22 4.48 0.46
CA VAL A 32 -13.48 5.23 -0.77
C VAL A 32 -13.83 4.24 -1.88
N PRO A 33 -15.01 4.32 -2.51
CA PRO A 33 -15.40 3.37 -3.56
C PRO A 33 -14.36 3.30 -4.69
N PRO A 34 -13.79 2.12 -4.98
CA PRO A 34 -12.78 1.97 -6.03
C PRO A 34 -13.41 1.87 -7.41
N THR A 35 -12.68 2.27 -8.45
CA THR A 35 -13.08 2.10 -9.86
C THR A 35 -12.11 1.19 -10.60
N PHE A 36 -12.63 0.26 -11.41
CA PHE A 36 -11.77 -0.59 -12.24
C PHE A 36 -11.19 0.22 -13.41
N PRO A 37 -9.91 0.03 -13.79
CA PRO A 37 -8.91 -0.88 -13.22
C PRO A 37 -8.01 -0.26 -12.14
N GLN A 38 -8.03 1.06 -11.96
CA GLN A 38 -7.02 1.79 -11.18
C GLN A 38 -7.30 1.82 -9.66
N GLY A 39 -8.43 1.32 -9.21
CA GLY A 39 -8.88 1.46 -7.82
C GLY A 39 -9.20 2.91 -7.52
N ASN A 40 -8.60 3.47 -6.46
CA ASN A 40 -8.70 4.90 -6.15
C ASN A 40 -7.59 5.74 -6.81
N LEU A 41 -6.69 5.13 -7.59
CA LEU A 41 -5.57 5.82 -8.25
C LEU A 41 -5.93 6.42 -9.62
N ALA A 42 -7.21 6.69 -9.86
CA ALA A 42 -7.68 7.21 -11.13
C ALA A 42 -7.01 8.56 -11.46
N GLY A 43 -6.33 8.63 -12.62
CA GLY A 43 -5.67 9.84 -13.09
C GLY A 43 -4.25 10.09 -12.58
N VAL A 44 -3.68 9.22 -11.73
CA VAL A 44 -2.25 9.27 -11.35
C VAL A 44 -1.38 9.27 -12.60
N GLY A 45 -0.39 10.18 -12.65
CA GLY A 45 0.60 10.26 -13.72
C GLY A 45 0.07 10.85 -15.04
N LYS A 46 -1.21 11.24 -15.10
CA LYS A 46 -1.82 11.91 -16.27
C LYS A 46 -2.42 13.26 -15.93
N LYS A 47 -3.33 13.29 -14.95
CA LYS A 47 -4.16 14.47 -14.64
C LYS A 47 -4.03 14.95 -13.20
N ARG A 48 -3.60 14.07 -12.29
CA ARG A 48 -3.51 14.36 -10.86
C ARG A 48 -2.24 13.77 -10.28
N HIS A 49 -1.66 14.48 -9.32
CA HIS A 49 -0.54 13.96 -8.54
C HIS A 49 -1.04 12.95 -7.49
N MET A 50 -0.22 11.97 -7.13
CA MET A 50 -0.57 10.95 -6.13
C MET A 50 -0.97 11.57 -4.78
N SER A 51 -0.26 12.62 -4.35
CA SER A 51 -0.55 13.30 -3.08
C SER A 51 -1.94 13.93 -3.05
N GLU A 52 -2.43 14.47 -4.17
CA GLU A 52 -3.76 15.06 -4.26
C GLU A 52 -4.86 14.01 -4.12
N ILE A 53 -4.66 12.84 -4.73
CA ILE A 53 -5.59 11.72 -4.66
C ILE A 53 -5.65 11.21 -3.21
N LEU A 54 -4.49 10.97 -2.59
CA LEU A 54 -4.40 10.55 -1.20
C LEU A 54 -5.00 11.60 -0.26
N GLN A 55 -4.77 12.89 -0.51
CA GLN A 55 -5.38 13.97 0.28
C GLN A 55 -6.91 13.97 0.14
N SER A 56 -7.45 13.76 -1.06
CA SER A 56 -8.91 13.65 -1.22
C SER A 56 -9.49 12.43 -0.50
N CYS A 57 -8.83 11.28 -0.57
CA CYS A 57 -9.24 10.09 0.17
C CYS A 57 -9.18 10.32 1.68
N TYR A 58 -8.09 10.94 2.18
CA TYR A 58 -7.94 11.29 3.58
C TYR A 58 -9.07 12.20 4.06
N LYS A 59 -9.38 13.28 3.32
CA LYS A 59 -10.46 14.21 3.68
C LYS A 59 -11.82 13.50 3.75
N GLN A 60 -12.11 12.63 2.78
CA GLN A 60 -13.37 11.86 2.76
C GLN A 60 -13.45 10.84 3.89
N LEU A 61 -12.36 10.15 4.22
CA LEU A 61 -12.38 9.18 5.30
C LEU A 61 -12.34 9.85 6.68
N LYS A 62 -11.69 11.01 6.81
CA LYS A 62 -11.65 11.76 8.07
C LYS A 62 -13.03 12.20 8.54
N SER A 63 -13.94 12.54 7.62
CA SER A 63 -15.31 12.89 7.97
C SER A 63 -16.12 11.72 8.53
N SER A 64 -15.67 10.47 8.36
CA SER A 64 -16.31 9.30 8.97
C SER A 64 -16.09 9.17 10.47
N GLY A 65 -15.16 9.95 11.05
CA GLY A 65 -14.79 9.88 12.46
C GLY A 65 -14.08 8.58 12.88
N ARG A 66 -13.73 7.69 11.94
CA ARG A 66 -12.97 6.47 12.23
C ARG A 66 -11.46 6.73 12.20
N PRO A 67 -10.68 5.96 12.99
CA PRO A 67 -9.22 6.14 13.07
C PRO A 67 -8.47 5.69 11.81
N TYR A 68 -9.12 4.91 10.94
CA TYR A 68 -8.61 4.52 9.64
C TYR A 68 -9.78 4.26 8.66
N GLY A 69 -9.45 4.19 7.38
CA GLY A 69 -10.38 3.76 6.35
C GLY A 69 -9.69 3.02 5.22
N GLY A 70 -10.49 2.46 4.33
CA GLY A 70 -10.03 1.67 3.19
C GLY A 70 -9.90 2.48 1.91
N ILE A 71 -8.83 2.24 1.17
CA ILE A 71 -8.71 2.57 -0.25
C ILE A 71 -8.21 1.33 -1.00
N HIS A 72 -8.11 1.42 -2.32
CA HIS A 72 -7.55 0.41 -3.19
C HIS A 72 -6.53 1.02 -4.14
N PHE A 73 -5.33 0.44 -4.16
CA PHE A 73 -4.36 0.67 -5.22
C PHE A 73 -4.53 -0.43 -6.25
N PHE A 74 -5.03 -0.07 -7.44
CA PHE A 74 -5.55 -1.07 -8.38
C PHE A 74 -6.58 -1.97 -7.69
N ILE A 75 -6.31 -3.27 -7.60
CA ILE A 75 -7.14 -4.29 -6.96
C ILE A 75 -6.69 -4.65 -5.54
N ASN A 76 -5.66 -3.99 -5.02
CA ASN A 76 -5.10 -4.28 -3.71
C ASN A 76 -5.73 -3.37 -2.66
N PRO A 77 -6.35 -3.91 -1.61
CA PRO A 77 -6.86 -3.10 -0.51
C PRO A 77 -5.69 -2.50 0.28
N VAL A 78 -5.80 -1.21 0.62
CA VAL A 78 -4.81 -0.44 1.37
C VAL A 78 -5.51 0.28 2.52
N ALA A 79 -5.00 0.13 3.73
CA ALA A 79 -5.48 0.86 4.89
C ALA A 79 -4.87 2.27 4.91
N LEU A 80 -5.70 3.30 4.93
CA LEU A 80 -5.29 4.67 5.15
C LEU A 80 -5.52 5.04 6.62
N LEU A 81 -4.43 5.24 7.36
CA LEU A 81 -4.47 5.65 8.76
C LEU A 81 -4.76 7.15 8.87
N ILE A 82 -5.63 7.53 9.81
CA ILE A 82 -6.12 8.91 9.97
C ILE A 82 -5.80 9.43 11.36
N ASP A 83 -5.95 8.58 12.37
CA ASP A 83 -5.72 8.90 13.76
C ASP A 83 -4.23 8.91 14.11
N PRO A 84 -3.70 9.99 14.73
CA PRO A 84 -2.29 10.09 15.09
C PRO A 84 -1.80 9.01 16.05
N ASP A 85 -2.64 8.55 16.99
CA ASP A 85 -2.25 7.51 17.95
C ASP A 85 -2.16 6.14 17.27
N LEU A 86 -3.06 5.85 16.33
CA LEU A 86 -2.97 4.67 15.48
C LEU A 86 -1.74 4.72 14.56
N ILE A 87 -1.44 5.89 13.97
CA ILE A 87 -0.23 6.09 13.17
C ILE A 87 1.03 5.84 14.02
N LYS A 88 1.09 6.40 15.22
CA LYS A 88 2.20 6.18 16.17
C LYS A 88 2.31 4.71 16.56
N THR A 89 1.19 4.04 16.75
CA THR A 89 1.16 2.60 17.04
C THR A 89 1.81 1.81 15.91
N VAL A 90 1.39 2.01 14.66
CA VAL A 90 1.94 1.30 13.49
C VAL A 90 3.40 1.65 13.21
N LEU A 91 3.76 2.93 13.28
CA LEU A 91 5.09 3.41 12.88
C LEU A 91 6.16 3.32 13.98
N VAL A 92 5.77 3.20 15.25
CA VAL A 92 6.69 3.21 16.40
C VAL A 92 6.52 1.96 17.25
N LYS A 93 5.34 1.74 17.83
CA LYS A 93 5.13 0.67 18.81
C LYS A 93 5.22 -0.71 18.17
N ASP A 94 4.51 -0.89 17.06
CA ASP A 94 4.37 -2.16 16.34
C ASP A 94 5.21 -2.18 15.07
N PHE A 95 6.16 -1.25 14.93
CA PHE A 95 7.09 -1.19 13.81
C PHE A 95 7.78 -2.53 13.47
N PRO A 96 8.12 -3.42 14.44
CA PRO A 96 8.63 -4.75 14.12
C PRO A 96 7.73 -5.59 13.19
N TYR A 97 6.41 -5.33 13.16
CA TYR A 97 5.46 -6.01 12.28
C TYR A 97 5.19 -5.24 10.97
N PHE A 98 5.47 -3.93 10.93
CA PHE A 98 5.12 -3.03 9.81
C PHE A 98 6.34 -2.39 9.14
N HIS A 99 7.50 -3.05 9.17
CA HIS A 99 8.74 -2.50 8.62
C HIS A 99 8.83 -2.57 7.09
N ASP A 100 8.06 -3.47 6.47
CA ASP A 100 8.04 -3.67 5.02
C ASP A 100 7.17 -2.62 4.32
N ARG A 101 7.67 -2.09 3.19
CA ARG A 101 7.04 -0.98 2.46
C ARG A 101 6.37 -1.40 1.17
N ASN A 102 6.42 -2.67 0.78
CA ASN A 102 5.86 -3.20 -0.47
C ASN A 102 6.33 -2.42 -1.72
N LEU A 103 7.59 -2.00 -1.71
CA LEU A 103 8.21 -1.36 -2.87
C LEU A 103 8.84 -2.42 -3.76
N TYR A 104 8.59 -2.30 -5.06
CA TYR A 104 9.21 -3.17 -6.05
C TYR A 104 10.73 -3.03 -6.02
N HIS A 105 11.43 -4.17 -6.03
CA HIS A 105 12.87 -4.26 -6.24
C HIS A 105 13.19 -5.51 -7.07
N ASN A 106 14.24 -5.44 -7.89
CA ASN A 106 14.73 -6.54 -8.71
C ASN A 106 16.22 -6.77 -8.43
N ASP A 107 16.51 -7.64 -7.46
CA ASP A 107 17.88 -7.99 -7.06
C ASP A 107 18.73 -8.56 -8.21
N ARG A 108 18.09 -9.18 -9.22
CA ARG A 108 18.80 -9.90 -10.29
C ARG A 108 19.26 -8.98 -11.40
N ASP A 109 18.35 -8.17 -11.93
CA ASP A 109 18.62 -7.35 -13.12
C ASP A 109 18.84 -5.87 -12.78
N ASP A 110 18.48 -5.42 -11.57
CA ASP A 110 18.72 -4.05 -11.08
C ASP A 110 19.23 -4.06 -9.62
N PRO A 111 20.53 -4.29 -9.39
CA PRO A 111 21.11 -4.32 -8.05
C PRO A 111 20.92 -3.01 -7.25
N LEU A 112 20.69 -1.87 -7.91
CA LEU A 112 20.47 -0.58 -7.24
C LEU A 112 19.07 -0.44 -6.67
N SER A 113 18.09 -1.14 -7.22
CA SER A 113 16.74 -1.23 -6.64
C SER A 113 16.74 -1.83 -5.22
N ARG A 114 17.79 -2.56 -4.84
CA ARG A 114 17.99 -3.18 -3.53
C ARG A 114 18.55 -2.21 -2.48
N HIS A 115 17.87 -1.09 -2.27
CA HIS A 115 18.25 -0.10 -1.25
C HIS A 115 17.46 -0.28 0.05
N LEU A 116 17.90 0.39 1.12
CA LEU A 116 17.32 0.30 2.48
C LEU A 116 15.82 0.61 2.55
N VAL A 117 15.30 1.38 1.60
CA VAL A 117 13.88 1.76 1.61
C VAL A 117 12.99 0.70 0.97
N ALA A 118 13.51 -0.05 -0.02
CA ALA A 118 12.75 -1.04 -0.78
C ALA A 118 12.94 -2.48 -0.29
N MET A 119 14.06 -2.82 0.36
CA MET A 119 14.25 -4.14 0.94
C MET A 119 13.26 -4.46 2.07
N GLU A 120 12.98 -5.74 2.24
CA GLU A 120 12.02 -6.27 3.20
C GLU A 120 12.64 -7.32 4.13
N GLY A 121 11.98 -7.57 5.27
CA GLY A 121 12.29 -8.64 6.21
C GLY A 121 13.72 -8.63 6.77
N SER A 122 14.33 -9.82 6.84
CA SER A 122 15.66 -10.01 7.44
C SER A 122 16.76 -9.30 6.67
N LYS A 123 16.67 -9.22 5.33
CA LYS A 123 17.61 -8.49 4.48
C LYS A 123 17.64 -7.00 4.85
N TRP A 124 16.46 -6.41 5.01
CA TRP A 124 16.31 -5.03 5.45
C TRP A 124 16.91 -4.80 6.86
N LYS A 125 16.59 -5.68 7.81
CA LYS A 125 17.10 -5.59 9.20
C LYS A 125 18.63 -5.62 9.23
N ASN A 126 19.24 -6.51 8.45
CA ASN A 126 20.69 -6.64 8.34
C ASN A 126 21.34 -5.41 7.71
N LEU A 127 20.77 -4.86 6.63
CA LEU A 127 21.31 -3.65 6.02
C LEU A 127 21.19 -2.45 6.97
N ARG A 128 20.04 -2.30 7.65
CA ARG A 128 19.82 -1.22 8.61
C ARG A 128 20.86 -1.25 9.72
N ALA A 129 21.14 -2.40 10.31
CA ALA A 129 22.14 -2.56 11.36
C ALA A 129 23.54 -2.14 10.89
N LYS A 130 23.90 -2.44 9.64
CA LYS A 130 25.19 -2.05 9.04
C LYS A 130 25.31 -0.55 8.75
N LEU A 131 24.22 0.10 8.35
CA LEU A 131 24.21 1.53 8.00
C LEU A 131 23.99 2.45 9.20
N THR A 132 23.35 1.99 10.27
CA THR A 132 23.06 2.83 11.45
C THR A 132 24.31 3.52 12.04
N PRO A 133 25.49 2.87 12.12
CA PRO A 133 26.69 3.52 12.64
C PRO A 133 27.26 4.64 11.76
N THR A 134 26.95 4.70 10.46
CA THR A 134 27.52 5.73 9.57
C THR A 134 26.82 7.07 9.71
N VAL A 135 25.58 7.07 10.17
CA VAL A 135 24.73 8.26 10.35
C VAL A 135 24.65 8.71 11.82
N HIS A 136 25.50 8.16 12.70
CA HIS A 136 25.52 8.61 14.08
C HIS A 136 26.22 9.98 14.18
N SER A 137 25.71 10.87 15.04
CA SER A 137 26.17 12.26 15.16
C SER A 137 27.70 12.39 15.33
N GLY A 138 28.34 11.50 16.09
CA GLY A 138 29.80 11.46 16.23
C GLY A 138 30.62 11.12 14.98
N LYS A 139 30.03 10.67 13.86
CA LYS A 139 30.71 10.41 12.57
C LYS A 139 30.39 11.46 11.50
N MET A 140 29.45 12.37 11.78
CA MET A 140 29.00 13.44 10.88
C MET A 140 29.61 14.81 11.22
N LYS A 141 30.66 14.83 12.04
CA LYS A 141 31.51 16.01 12.25
C LYS A 141 32.63 16.01 11.22
#